data_AF-A0A4E0QSC6-F1
#
_entry.id   AF-A0A4E0QSC6-F1
#
_cell.length_a   1.000
_cell.length_b   1.000
_cell.length_c   1.000
_cell.angle_alpha   90.00
_cell.angle_beta   90.00
_cell.angle_gamma   90.00
#
_symmetry.space_group_name_H-M   'P 1'
#
loop_
_entity.id
_entity.type
_entity.pdbx_description
1 polymer ?
#
loop_
_entity_poly.entity_id
_entity_poly.type
_entity_poly.pdbx_seq_one_letter_code
_entity_poly.pdbx_strand_id
1 'polypeptide(L)'
;MSWLSVYYRKHFNWNTEKYGESNWHQIQRLFNQVCHPVKLIRLESGPDIDTLIVEKNNTEYDLLQMSSGEHQVLRILVGMVAEVAINSIVLIDEVELHLHPVWQERLIEALREEPSNNQYIFTTHSPFVKQLFFENEIIELGELGEQI
;
A
#
# COMPACT_ATOMS: atom_id res chain seq x y z
N MET A 1 9.52 5.34 10.11
CA MET A 1 8.79 4.47 11.05
C MET A 1 8.41 5.13 12.38
N SER A 2 9.18 6.11 12.91
CA SER A 2 8.84 6.81 14.18
C SER A 2 7.41 7.39 14.22
N TRP A 3 6.90 7.92 13.10
CA TRP A 3 5.53 8.42 13.05
C TRP A 3 4.48 7.30 13.03
N LEU A 4 4.76 6.14 12.42
CA LEU A 4 3.81 5.02 12.35
C LEU A 4 3.49 4.50 13.75
N SER A 5 4.47 4.48 14.66
CA SER A 5 4.21 4.13 16.06
C SER A 5 3.42 5.18 16.82
N VAL A 6 3.49 6.46 16.43
CA VAL A 6 2.59 7.51 16.95
C VAL A 6 1.15 7.23 16.53
N TYR A 7 0.88 6.88 15.28
CA TYR A 7 -0.49 6.56 14.84
C TYR A 7 -1.00 5.24 15.41
N TYR A 8 -0.12 4.24 15.53
CA TYR A 8 -0.46 2.99 16.22
C TYR A 8 -0.83 3.23 17.69
N ARG A 9 -0.06 4.05 18.42
CA ARG A 9 -0.43 4.40 19.80
C ARG A 9 -1.72 5.20 19.89
N LYS A 10 -1.94 6.16 18.99
CA LYS A 10 -3.20 6.92 18.91
C LYS A 10 -4.39 6.03 18.59
N HIS A 11 -4.17 4.95 17.83
CA HIS A 11 -5.22 4.04 17.42
C HIS A 11 -5.97 3.42 18.62
N PHE A 12 -5.27 3.04 19.70
CA PHE A 12 -5.92 2.43 20.88
C PHE A 12 -6.98 3.32 21.55
N ASN A 13 -6.88 4.64 21.39
CA ASN A 13 -7.84 5.62 21.94
C ASN A 13 -8.65 6.31 20.82
N TRP A 14 -8.65 5.74 19.61
CA TRP A 14 -9.31 6.35 18.46
C TRP A 14 -10.83 6.16 18.54
N ASN A 15 -11.56 7.27 18.44
CA ASN A 15 -13.01 7.24 18.38
C ASN A 15 -13.46 7.16 16.91
N THR A 16 -13.85 5.97 16.47
CA THR A 16 -14.28 5.70 15.10
C THR A 16 -15.59 6.38 14.73
N GLU A 17 -16.53 6.50 15.66
CA GLU A 17 -17.81 7.18 15.43
C GLU A 17 -17.62 8.68 15.13
N LYS A 18 -16.61 9.29 15.75
CA LYS A 18 -16.33 10.73 15.61
C LYS A 18 -15.40 11.07 14.45
N TYR A 19 -14.39 10.23 14.20
CA TYR A 19 -13.29 10.58 13.27
C TYR A 19 -13.15 9.61 12.09
N GLY A 20 -14.00 8.58 11.99
CA GLY A 20 -13.92 7.56 10.94
C GLY A 20 -12.82 6.53 11.21
N GLU A 21 -12.33 5.86 10.16
CA GLU A 21 -11.26 4.87 10.28
C GLU A 21 -9.92 5.53 10.67
N SER A 22 -9.16 4.89 11.57
CA SER A 22 -7.82 5.36 11.92
C SER A 22 -6.79 4.94 10.87
N ASN A 23 -5.74 5.74 10.69
CA ASN A 23 -4.61 5.43 9.79
C ASN A 23 -4.05 4.01 9.95
N TRP A 24 -3.90 3.52 11.19
CA TRP A 24 -3.43 2.15 11.43
C TRP A 24 -4.38 1.10 10.84
N HIS A 25 -5.68 1.20 11.16
CA HIS A 25 -6.70 0.30 10.61
C HIS A 25 -6.77 0.36 9.08
N GLN A 26 -6.66 1.54 8.50
CA GLN A 26 -6.65 1.68 7.04
C GLN A 26 -5.48 0.94 6.42
N ILE A 27 -4.25 1.15 6.93
CA ILE A 27 -3.05 0.43 6.46
C ILE A 27 -3.23 -1.08 6.66
N GLN A 28 -3.71 -1.50 7.82
CA GLN A 28 -3.91 -2.92 8.14
C GLN A 28 -4.93 -3.57 7.23
N ARG A 29 -6.08 -2.93 7.01
CA ARG A 29 -7.16 -3.42 6.14
C ARG A 29 -6.66 -3.56 4.71
N LEU A 30 -6.07 -2.50 4.16
CA LEU A 30 -5.56 -2.49 2.79
C LEU A 30 -4.44 -3.50 2.59
N PHE A 31 -3.48 -3.56 3.52
CA PHE A 31 -2.38 -4.54 3.44
C PHE A 31 -2.93 -5.97 3.45
N ASN A 32 -3.87 -6.28 4.34
CA ASN A 32 -4.45 -7.62 4.46
C ASN A 32 -5.31 -8.01 3.24
N GLN A 33 -5.95 -7.04 2.60
CA GLN A 33 -6.69 -7.23 1.35
C GLN A 33 -5.75 -7.58 0.19
N VAL A 34 -4.65 -6.84 0.06
CA VAL A 34 -3.68 -7.02 -1.03
C VAL A 34 -2.83 -8.28 -0.83
N CYS A 35 -2.17 -8.39 0.32
CA CYS A 35 -1.12 -9.37 0.59
C CYS A 35 -1.63 -10.75 1.06
N HIS A 36 -2.93 -11.06 0.96
CA HIS A 36 -3.46 -12.36 1.39
C HIS A 36 -2.65 -13.54 0.78
N PRO A 37 -2.19 -14.52 1.59
CA PRO A 37 -2.63 -14.80 2.97
C PRO A 37 -1.82 -14.12 4.10
N VAL A 38 -0.92 -13.19 3.78
CA VAL A 38 -0.14 -12.44 4.78
C VAL A 38 -1.02 -11.39 5.44
N LYS A 39 -0.90 -11.25 6.77
CA LYS A 39 -1.63 -10.26 7.56
C LYS A 39 -0.68 -9.38 8.35
N LEU A 40 -0.89 -8.07 8.32
CA LEU A 40 -0.31 -7.14 9.27
C LEU A 40 -1.09 -7.24 10.59
N ILE A 41 -0.41 -7.57 11.68
CA ILE A 41 -1.05 -7.86 12.97
C ILE A 41 -0.94 -6.69 13.93
N ARG A 42 0.30 -6.25 14.19
CA ARG A 42 0.59 -5.26 15.23
C ARG A 42 1.89 -4.54 14.97
N LEU A 43 2.09 -3.49 15.75
CA LEU A 43 3.39 -2.88 15.95
C LEU A 43 3.87 -3.27 17.35
N GLU A 44 5.10 -3.76 17.42
CA GLU A 44 5.75 -4.23 18.63
C GLU A 44 6.94 -3.34 18.96
N SER A 45 6.99 -2.84 20.19
CA SER A 45 8.08 -1.99 20.64
C SER A 45 9.29 -2.85 20.98
N GLY A 46 10.34 -2.73 20.15
CA GLY A 46 11.65 -3.29 20.42
C GLY A 46 12.50 -2.40 21.32
N PRO A 47 13.65 -2.90 21.80
CA PRO A 47 14.58 -2.14 22.65
C PRO A 47 15.15 -0.90 21.95
N ASP A 48 15.36 -0.96 20.62
CA ASP A 48 15.94 0.14 19.84
C ASP A 48 14.93 0.80 18.91
N ILE A 49 14.06 0.00 18.25
CA ILE A 49 13.07 0.48 17.31
C ILE A 49 11.75 -0.29 17.44
N ASP A 50 10.65 0.42 17.20
CA ASP A 50 9.36 -0.20 16.94
C ASP A 50 9.41 -0.98 15.62
N THR A 51 8.92 -2.22 15.62
CA THR A 51 8.85 -3.09 14.43
C THR A 51 7.41 -3.50 14.13
N LEU A 52 7.13 -3.76 12.85
CA LEU A 52 5.84 -4.31 12.43
C LEU A 52 5.91 -5.83 12.47
N ILE A 53 4.86 -6.44 12.99
CA ILE A 53 4.68 -7.88 13.02
C ILE A 53 3.63 -8.25 12.00
N VAL A 54 4.02 -9.14 11.10
CA VAL A 54 3.16 -9.77 10.10
C VAL A 54 3.06 -11.26 10.37
N GLU A 55 1.96 -11.87 9.95
CA GLU A 55 1.68 -13.29 10.10
C GLU A 55 1.40 -13.91 8.74
N LYS A 56 1.99 -15.09 8.49
CA LYS A 56 1.63 -15.95 7.36
C LYS A 56 1.61 -17.40 7.84
N ASN A 57 0.49 -18.10 7.64
CA ASN A 57 0.33 -19.51 8.01
C ASN A 57 0.68 -19.80 9.50
N ASN A 58 0.23 -18.94 10.43
CA ASN A 58 0.54 -19.00 11.87
C ASN A 58 2.02 -18.79 12.23
N THR A 59 2.85 -18.35 11.29
CA THR A 59 4.22 -17.92 11.57
C THR A 59 4.25 -16.39 11.57
N GLU A 60 4.61 -15.81 12.72
CA GLU A 60 4.88 -14.39 12.85
C GLU A 60 6.33 -14.09 12.45
N TYR A 61 6.52 -12.97 11.76
CA TYR A 61 7.83 -12.46 11.37
C TYR A 61 7.80 -10.93 11.34
N ASP A 62 8.98 -10.33 11.42
CA ASP A 62 9.12 -8.88 11.49
C ASP A 62 9.31 -8.23 10.11
N LEU A 63 9.38 -6.90 10.12
CA LEU A 63 9.63 -6.10 8.93
C LEU A 63 10.92 -6.48 8.19
N LEU A 64 11.97 -6.95 8.87
CA LEU A 64 13.24 -7.30 8.22
C LEU A 64 13.13 -8.62 7.44
N GLN A 65 12.18 -9.46 7.84
CA GLN A 65 11.93 -10.77 7.24
C GLN A 65 10.87 -10.76 6.14
N MET A 66 10.21 -9.61 5.90
CA MET A 66 9.22 -9.45 4.84
C MET A 66 9.82 -9.66 3.45
N SER A 67 8.98 -10.20 2.55
CA SER A 67 9.35 -10.30 1.14
C SER A 67 9.35 -8.92 0.47
N SER A 68 10.08 -8.77 -0.63
CA SER A 68 10.15 -7.49 -1.37
C SER A 68 8.77 -6.99 -1.83
N GLY A 69 7.88 -7.91 -2.23
CA GLY A 69 6.51 -7.55 -2.59
C GLY A 69 5.69 -7.04 -1.40
N GLU A 70 5.84 -7.66 -0.22
CA GLU A 70 5.19 -7.17 1.01
C GLU A 70 5.73 -5.79 1.40
N HIS A 71 7.05 -5.57 1.28
CA HIS A 71 7.64 -4.25 1.50
C HIS A 71 7.10 -3.20 0.55
N GLN A 72 6.94 -3.53 -0.74
CA GLN A 72 6.45 -2.57 -1.73
C GLN A 72 5.02 -2.14 -1.43
N VAL A 73 4.12 -3.09 -1.17
CA VAL A 73 2.73 -2.78 -0.79
C VAL A 73 2.71 -1.92 0.47
N LEU A 74 3.45 -2.32 1.50
CA LEU A 74 3.49 -1.56 2.75
C LEU A 74 4.01 -0.13 2.52
N ARG A 75 5.06 0.07 1.71
CA ARG A 75 5.62 1.40 1.41
C ARG A 75 4.60 2.32 0.74
N ILE A 76 3.88 1.80 -0.25
CA ILE A 76 2.83 2.56 -0.96
C ILE A 76 1.74 2.99 0.03
N LEU A 77 1.19 2.04 0.79
CA LEU A 77 0.10 2.30 1.75
C LEU A 77 0.53 3.27 2.85
N VAL A 78 1.71 3.05 3.43
CA VAL A 78 2.29 3.90 4.45
C VAL A 78 2.52 5.31 3.91
N GLY A 79 3.04 5.46 2.69
CA GLY A 79 3.22 6.77 2.04
C GLY A 79 1.91 7.52 1.86
N MET A 80 0.89 6.87 1.30
CA MET A 80 -0.42 7.48 1.09
C MET A 80 -1.08 7.93 2.39
N VAL A 81 -1.05 7.08 3.41
CA VAL A 81 -1.72 7.34 4.69
C VAL A 81 -0.94 8.37 5.53
N ALA A 82 0.39 8.43 5.40
CA ALA A 82 1.21 9.45 6.07
C ALA A 82 0.87 10.86 5.62
N GLU A 83 0.69 11.02 4.30
CA GLU A 83 0.38 12.30 3.65
C GLU A 83 -1.10 12.67 3.75
N VAL A 84 -1.92 11.83 4.40
CA VAL A 84 -3.38 12.00 4.51
C VAL A 84 -3.98 12.31 3.13
N ALA A 85 -3.58 11.53 2.13
CA ALA A 85 -3.98 11.75 0.75
C ALA A 85 -5.50 11.54 0.60
N ILE A 86 -6.25 12.64 0.63
CA ILE A 86 -7.70 12.71 0.45
C ILE A 86 -7.96 13.85 -0.52
N ASN A 87 -8.79 13.59 -1.53
CA ASN A 87 -9.06 14.54 -2.61
C ASN A 87 -7.77 15.00 -3.31
N SER A 88 -6.88 14.05 -3.58
CA SER A 88 -5.52 14.27 -4.08
C SER A 88 -5.26 13.54 -5.40
N ILE A 89 -4.23 14.00 -6.13
CA ILE A 89 -3.59 13.22 -7.20
C ILE A 89 -2.45 12.44 -6.57
N VAL A 90 -2.48 11.11 -6.73
CA VAL A 90 -1.47 10.20 -6.19
C VAL A 90 -0.75 9.53 -7.35
N LEU A 91 0.55 9.79 -7.46
CA LEU A 91 1.41 9.15 -8.47
C LEU A 91 2.14 7.97 -7.85
N ILE A 92 2.01 6.80 -8.46
CA ILE A 92 2.69 5.57 -8.05
C ILE A 92 3.51 5.09 -9.25
N ASP A 93 4.83 5.20 -9.11
CA ASP A 93 5.78 4.78 -10.13
C ASP A 93 6.06 3.28 -10.02
N GLU A 94 6.16 2.60 -11.17
CA GLU A 94 6.38 1.15 -11.31
C GLU A 94 5.52 0.32 -10.35
N VAL A 95 4.20 0.44 -10.47
CA VAL A 95 3.25 -0.20 -9.55
C VAL A 95 3.40 -1.73 -9.48
N GLU A 96 3.94 -2.35 -10.53
CA GLU A 96 4.20 -3.79 -10.62
C GLU A 96 5.46 -4.25 -9.87
N LEU A 97 6.35 -3.32 -9.50
CA LEU A 97 7.71 -3.66 -9.08
C LEU A 97 7.69 -4.58 -7.86
N HIS A 98 8.36 -5.72 -7.95
CA HIS A 98 8.42 -6.78 -6.93
C HIS A 98 7.08 -7.47 -6.59
N LEU A 99 5.96 -7.10 -7.20
CA LEU A 99 4.65 -7.67 -6.91
C LEU A 99 4.33 -8.87 -7.80
N HIS A 100 3.75 -9.91 -7.21
CA HIS A 100 3.12 -10.98 -7.97
C HIS A 100 1.87 -10.43 -8.70
N PRO A 101 1.52 -10.89 -9.92
CA PRO A 101 0.39 -10.37 -10.71
C PRO A 101 -0.92 -10.23 -9.92
N VAL A 102 -1.28 -11.26 -9.14
CA VAL A 102 -2.48 -11.23 -8.27
C VAL A 102 -2.46 -10.07 -7.26
N TRP A 103 -1.30 -9.68 -6.76
CA TRP A 103 -1.18 -8.55 -5.82
C TRP A 103 -1.19 -7.21 -6.55
N GLN A 104 -0.75 -7.15 -7.81
CA GLN A 104 -0.88 -5.96 -8.66
C GLN A 104 -2.35 -5.63 -8.87
N GLU A 105 -3.15 -6.62 -9.27
CA GLU A 105 -4.60 -6.52 -9.44
C GLU A 105 -5.28 -6.06 -8.15
N ARG A 106 -5.05 -6.77 -7.04
CA ARG A 106 -5.64 -6.43 -5.74
C ARG A 106 -5.24 -5.05 -5.23
N LEU A 107 -3.99 -4.63 -5.46
CA LEU A 107 -3.54 -3.29 -5.06
C LEU A 107 -4.31 -2.22 -5.83
N ILE A 108 -4.41 -2.35 -7.15
CA ILE A 108 -5.13 -1.39 -7.99
C ILE A 108 -6.61 -1.36 -7.63
N GLU A 109 -7.24 -2.51 -7.43
CA GLU A 109 -8.65 -2.60 -6.99
C GLU A 109 -8.85 -1.96 -5.63
N ALA A 110 -8.02 -2.32 -4.63
CA ALA A 110 -8.12 -1.76 -3.29
C ALA A 110 -7.99 -0.23 -3.29
N LEU A 111 -7.04 0.31 -4.05
CA LEU A 111 -6.87 1.77 -4.17
C LEU A 111 -8.05 2.45 -4.88
N ARG A 112 -8.60 1.82 -5.93
CA ARG A 112 -9.76 2.31 -6.68
C ARG A 112 -11.03 2.35 -5.82
N GLU A 113 -11.18 1.39 -4.90
CA GLU A 113 -12.33 1.28 -3.99
C GLU A 113 -12.20 2.15 -2.73
N GLU A 114 -11.01 2.66 -2.40
CA GLU A 114 -10.83 3.49 -1.22
C GLU A 114 -11.66 4.79 -1.27
N PRO A 115 -12.42 5.13 -0.22
CA PRO A 115 -13.29 6.30 -0.16
C PRO A 115 -12.50 7.61 0.09
N SER A 116 -11.49 7.86 -0.73
CA SER A 116 -10.54 8.97 -0.60
C SER A 116 -10.79 10.10 -1.61
N ASN A 117 -11.61 9.86 -2.65
CA ASN A 117 -11.77 10.76 -3.80
C ASN A 117 -10.43 11.11 -4.47
N ASN A 118 -9.47 10.19 -4.44
CA ASN A 118 -8.17 10.38 -5.08
C ASN A 118 -8.19 9.99 -6.56
N GLN A 119 -7.41 10.71 -7.37
CA GLN A 119 -7.04 10.27 -8.71
C GLN A 119 -5.69 9.57 -8.64
N TYR A 120 -5.66 8.27 -8.93
CA TYR A 120 -4.42 7.51 -9.00
C TYR A 120 -3.86 7.52 -10.42
N ILE A 121 -2.58 7.84 -10.55
CA ILE A 121 -1.81 7.73 -11.79
C ILE A 121 -0.71 6.71 -11.54
N PHE A 122 -0.75 5.62 -12.30
CA PHE A 122 0.23 4.55 -12.23
C PHE A 122 1.14 4.61 -13.45
N THR A 123 2.44 4.41 -13.24
CA THR A 123 3.34 4.05 -14.33
C THR A 123 3.61 2.55 -14.27
N THR A 124 3.85 1.95 -15.44
CA THR A 124 4.10 0.53 -15.57
C THR A 124 4.79 0.23 -16.89
N HIS A 125 5.71 -0.72 -16.87
CA HIS A 125 6.22 -1.43 -18.05
C HIS A 125 5.51 -2.77 -18.27
N SER A 126 4.74 -3.24 -17.28
CA SER A 126 4.00 -4.50 -17.32
C SER A 126 2.78 -4.47 -18.26
N PRO A 127 2.73 -5.33 -19.30
CA PRO A 127 1.53 -5.52 -20.11
C PRO A 127 0.35 -6.06 -19.29
N PHE A 128 0.61 -6.77 -18.21
CA PHE A 128 -0.44 -7.29 -17.33
C PHE A 128 -1.15 -6.15 -16.59
N VAL A 129 -0.42 -5.20 -16.03
CA VAL A 129 -1.02 -4.03 -15.37
C VAL A 129 -1.88 -3.25 -16.35
N LYS A 130 -1.41 -3.05 -17.58
CA LYS A 130 -2.17 -2.37 -18.63
C LYS A 130 -3.56 -3.00 -18.85
N GLN A 131 -3.68 -4.34 -18.75
CA GLN A 131 -4.95 -5.06 -18.94
C GLN A 131 -5.97 -4.84 -17.81
N LEU A 132 -5.56 -4.25 -16.68
CA LEU A 132 -6.43 -3.96 -15.54
C LEU A 132 -7.21 -2.63 -15.67
N PHE A 133 -6.99 -1.90 -16.76
CA PHE A 133 -7.56 -0.57 -17.01
C PHE A 133 -8.37 -0.57 -18.30
N PHE A 134 -9.36 0.32 -18.37
CA PHE A 134 -10.09 0.57 -19.61
C PHE A 134 -9.21 1.35 -20.60
N GLU A 135 -9.47 1.21 -21.90
CA GLU A 135 -8.71 1.89 -22.96
C GLU A 135 -8.63 3.41 -22.77
N ASN A 136 -9.68 4.05 -22.24
CA ASN A 136 -9.73 5.49 -21.99
C ASN A 136 -8.99 5.92 -20.71
N GLU A 137 -8.43 4.98 -19.95
CA GLU A 137 -7.61 5.22 -18.76
C GLU A 137 -6.10 5.03 -19.05
N ILE A 138 -5.74 4.65 -20.27
CA ILE A 138 -4.37 4.30 -20.66
C ILE A 138 -3.74 5.41 -21.50
N ILE A 139 -2.53 5.80 -21.13
CA ILE A 139 -1.68 6.72 -21.91
C ILE A 139 -0.40 5.98 -22.29
N GLU A 140 -0.21 5.71 -23.57
CA GLU A 140 1.03 5.14 -24.09
C GLU A 140 2.04 6.26 -24.37
N LEU A 141 3.22 6.16 -23.75
CA LEU A 141 4.28 7.16 -23.91
C LEU A 141 5.12 6.96 -25.19
N GLY A 142 4.86 5.89 -25.96
CA GLY A 142 5.62 5.54 -27.16
C GLY A 142 7.05 5.08 -26.85
N GLU A 143 7.85 4.86 -27.89
CA GLU A 143 9.29 4.66 -27.72
C GLU A 143 9.95 5.98 -27.35
N LEU A 144 10.76 5.98 -26.29
CA LEU A 144 11.72 7.04 -26.03
C LEU A 144 12.78 6.96 -27.13
N GLY A 145 12.52 7.58 -28.27
CA GLY A 145 13.49 7.62 -29.35
C GLY A 145 14.78 8.26 -28.86
N GLU A 146 15.90 7.54 -28.95
CA GLU A 146 17.19 8.20 -29.10
C GLU A 146 17.11 8.93 -30.45
N GLN A 147 16.83 10.23 -30.40
CA GLN A 147 17.14 11.11 -31.52
C GLN A 147 18.68 11.12 -31.65
N ILE A 148 19.21 10.19 -32.44
CA ILE A 148 20.58 10.22 -32.96
C ILE A 148 20.56 10.91 -34.32
#